data_AF-A0A2S5WP98-F1
#
_entry.id   AF-A0A2S5WP98-F1
#
_cell.length_a   1.000
_cell.length_b   1.000
_cell.length_c   1.000
_cell.angle_alpha   90.00
_cell.angle_beta   90.00
_cell.angle_gamma   90.00
#
_symmetry.space_group_name_H-M   'P 1'
#
loop_
_entity.id
_entity.type
_entity.pdbx_description
1 polymer ?
#
loop_
_entity_poly.entity_id
_entity_poly.type
_entity_poly.pdbx_seq_one_letter_code
_entity_poly.pdbx_strand_id
1 'polypeptide(L)'
;MLQLLRSLDRTDLAALASWRRLSMRGSNGAMDIAEALADEADIGEAVGKLGWRDASRLASGSVEALQSARLRGLAVGTPEAPELLPAASAALTRQLAGAGDDVTVERANLAPLPQATERAHGAAQLAADAIASLDLAPRAYRDGRGGLQLGATTVRRIAAELHTEQTVLSPLFEWMLDLGLCSPVADAMRPTAAGRAFRLSAPLDRWRRLAECWLAELSVTNRAGLLSDSASHATPQTELLGLTVEGRLSQLGLLLTHDDLRAAAELLASALPEEVAGVYLQPDLSIIAPGPLAPVDEQALQAVASLERRGLASSYRLSEASVTHALGTGLSIAEIEATLARLSLTGIPQPVEYLLREASNRHGRVRVREHPVRPGTIVTSQDPALMDALRVDAAVAPLGLRQSGEGALVSSASRDTVVLMLLDARYPASAENAEGQLVPLRPRETAPARELGPSDAALRFADALHDEATRLDAGDDAQTWVQRQLEVARRAKSEVTVRVDLGGGKETTLRLVPMSVAAGRLRARDLAADVERTLPIRAILEVQLSEQPDVE
;
A
#
# COMPACT_ATOMS: atom_id res chain seq x y z
N MET A 1 16.43 -10.49 -25.30
CA MET A 1 15.50 -9.43 -24.89
C MET A 1 14.30 -9.30 -25.83
N LEU A 2 14.48 -9.22 -27.16
CA LEU A 2 13.36 -9.15 -28.11
C LEU A 2 12.35 -10.32 -27.98
N GLN A 3 12.86 -11.55 -27.82
CA GLN A 3 12.03 -12.72 -27.54
C GLN A 3 11.23 -12.60 -26.23
N LEU A 4 11.79 -11.96 -25.21
CA LEU A 4 11.08 -11.68 -23.96
C LEU A 4 9.89 -10.77 -24.25
N LEU A 5 10.10 -9.64 -24.93
CA LEU A 5 9.03 -8.69 -25.27
C LEU A 5 7.87 -9.34 -26.02
N ARG A 6 8.15 -10.27 -26.95
CA ARG A 6 7.12 -11.06 -27.65
C ARG A 6 6.34 -12.01 -26.75
N SER A 7 6.99 -12.53 -25.72
CA SER A 7 6.40 -13.54 -24.83
C SER A 7 5.57 -12.95 -23.70
N LEU A 8 5.71 -11.65 -23.42
CA LEU A 8 4.97 -10.96 -22.38
C LEU A 8 3.59 -10.55 -22.89
N ASP A 9 2.58 -10.67 -22.05
CA ASP A 9 1.25 -10.17 -22.36
C ASP A 9 1.20 -8.64 -22.25
N ARG A 10 0.05 -8.06 -22.62
CA ARG A 10 -0.20 -6.62 -22.59
C ARG A 10 0.02 -6.00 -21.20
N THR A 11 -0.42 -6.68 -20.15
CA THR A 11 -0.36 -6.17 -18.77
C THR A 11 1.07 -6.21 -18.26
N ASP A 12 1.77 -7.31 -18.52
CA ASP A 12 3.17 -7.52 -18.14
C ASP A 12 4.09 -6.55 -18.88
N LEU A 13 3.86 -6.31 -20.18
CA LEU A 13 4.61 -5.30 -20.94
C LEU A 13 4.39 -3.89 -20.40
N ALA A 14 3.16 -3.54 -20.03
CA ALA A 14 2.85 -2.24 -19.45
C ALA A 14 3.50 -2.08 -18.06
N ALA A 15 3.52 -3.15 -17.25
CA ALA A 15 4.20 -3.19 -15.97
C ALA A 15 5.73 -3.06 -16.13
N LEU A 16 6.33 -3.81 -17.06
CA LEU A 16 7.75 -3.71 -17.43
C LEU A 16 8.09 -2.27 -17.83
N ALA A 17 7.30 -1.68 -18.72
CA ALA A 17 7.51 -0.33 -19.21
C ALA A 17 7.46 0.72 -18.08
N SER A 18 6.49 0.59 -17.17
CA SER A 18 6.37 1.46 -16.01
C SER A 18 7.55 1.29 -15.03
N TRP A 19 7.93 0.03 -14.75
CA TRP A 19 8.98 -0.27 -13.77
C TRP A 19 10.38 0.11 -14.27
N ARG A 20 10.69 -0.20 -15.54
CA ARG A 20 11.93 0.24 -16.22
C ARG A 20 11.89 1.71 -16.66
N ARG A 21 10.78 2.42 -16.45
CA ARG A 21 10.58 3.82 -16.85
C ARG A 21 10.89 4.08 -18.33
N LEU A 22 10.47 3.16 -19.20
CA LEU A 22 10.72 3.26 -20.63
C LEU A 22 10.08 4.53 -21.20
N SER A 23 10.78 5.22 -22.10
CA SER A 23 10.25 6.42 -22.74
C SER A 23 9.04 6.05 -23.60
N MET A 24 7.85 6.38 -23.12
CA MET A 24 6.60 6.25 -23.89
C MET A 24 6.42 7.38 -24.94
N ARG A 25 7.42 8.26 -25.10
CA ARG A 25 7.42 9.36 -26.08
C ARG A 25 8.53 9.13 -27.10
N GLY A 26 8.16 9.06 -28.38
CA GLY A 26 9.10 8.89 -29.50
C GLY A 26 9.00 7.51 -30.16
N SER A 27 9.45 7.43 -31.40
CA SER A 27 9.46 6.24 -32.26
C SER A 27 10.60 5.29 -31.92
N ASN A 28 10.83 5.00 -30.64
CA ASN A 28 11.80 3.97 -30.28
C ASN A 28 11.16 2.63 -30.60
N GLY A 29 11.72 1.94 -31.59
CA GLY A 29 11.18 0.67 -32.03
C GLY A 29 11.39 -0.43 -31.00
N ALA A 30 10.72 -1.57 -31.18
CA ALA A 30 10.87 -2.73 -30.28
C ALA A 30 12.33 -3.16 -30.11
N MET A 31 13.15 -2.99 -31.15
CA MET A 31 14.58 -3.27 -31.13
C MET A 31 15.37 -2.31 -30.25
N ASP A 32 15.06 -1.01 -30.28
CA ASP A 32 15.75 0.00 -29.49
C ASP A 32 15.43 -0.18 -28.00
N ILE A 33 14.19 -0.57 -27.68
CA ILE A 33 13.78 -0.92 -26.32
C ILE A 33 14.47 -2.20 -25.87
N ALA A 34 14.57 -3.21 -26.73
CA ALA A 34 15.28 -4.44 -26.39
C ALA A 34 16.78 -4.22 -26.12
N GLU A 35 17.40 -3.27 -26.84
CA GLU A 35 18.79 -2.85 -26.64
C GLU A 35 18.97 -2.11 -25.31
N ALA A 36 18.13 -1.10 -25.02
CA ALA A 36 18.17 -0.39 -23.74
C ALA A 36 17.93 -1.33 -22.55
N LEU A 37 16.99 -2.29 -22.67
CA LEU A 37 16.75 -3.27 -21.63
C LEU A 37 17.95 -4.20 -21.35
N ALA A 38 18.81 -4.40 -22.35
CA ALA A 38 20.01 -5.23 -22.29
C ALA A 38 21.29 -4.45 -21.93
N ASP A 39 21.23 -3.11 -21.89
CA ASP A 39 22.36 -2.27 -21.49
C ASP A 39 22.76 -2.52 -20.03
N GLU A 40 24.07 -2.65 -19.78
CA GLU A 40 24.58 -3.04 -18.46
C GLU A 40 24.33 -1.97 -17.39
N ALA A 41 24.36 -0.69 -17.75
CA ALA A 41 24.09 0.40 -16.81
C ALA A 41 22.60 0.42 -16.44
N ASP A 42 21.71 0.27 -17.42
CA ASP A 42 20.27 0.18 -17.20
C ASP A 42 19.89 -1.08 -16.37
N ILE A 43 20.55 -2.21 -16.62
CA ILE A 43 20.40 -3.42 -15.80
C ILE A 43 20.89 -3.17 -14.37
N GLY A 44 22.05 -2.52 -14.20
CA GLY A 44 22.61 -2.17 -12.89
C GLY A 44 21.67 -1.27 -12.08
N GLU A 45 21.10 -0.23 -12.70
CA GLU A 45 20.10 0.64 -12.06
C GLU A 45 18.84 -0.15 -11.69
N ALA A 46 18.36 -1.03 -12.58
CA ALA A 46 17.19 -1.86 -12.35
C ALA A 46 17.41 -2.84 -11.17
N VAL A 47 18.56 -3.50 -11.11
CA VAL A 47 18.93 -4.37 -9.97
C VAL A 47 19.01 -3.55 -8.67
N GLY A 48 19.58 -2.34 -8.72
CA GLY A 48 19.65 -1.44 -7.56
C GLY A 48 18.28 -1.01 -6.99
N LYS A 49 17.19 -1.11 -7.78
CA LYS A 49 15.81 -0.85 -7.33
C LYS A 49 15.17 -2.05 -6.62
N LEU A 50 15.78 -3.23 -6.67
CA LEU A 50 15.24 -4.42 -6.01
C LEU A 50 15.33 -4.25 -4.48
N GLY A 51 14.22 -4.53 -3.80
CA GLY A 51 14.20 -4.69 -2.36
C GLY A 51 15.03 -5.91 -1.93
N TRP A 52 15.37 -5.95 -0.64
CA TRP A 52 16.13 -7.04 -0.03
C TRP A 52 15.52 -8.41 -0.33
N ARG A 53 14.19 -8.55 -0.17
CA ARG A 53 13.49 -9.82 -0.40
C ARG A 53 13.67 -10.33 -1.82
N ASP A 54 13.46 -9.47 -2.80
CA ASP A 54 13.60 -9.84 -4.22
C ASP A 54 15.06 -10.20 -4.53
N ALA A 55 16.00 -9.39 -4.03
CA ALA A 55 17.43 -9.62 -4.24
C ALA A 55 17.94 -10.93 -3.60
N SER A 56 17.55 -11.21 -2.35
CA SER A 56 18.00 -12.41 -1.62
C SER A 56 17.42 -13.68 -2.23
N ARG A 57 16.14 -13.67 -2.64
CA ARG A 57 15.49 -14.79 -3.33
C ARG A 57 16.05 -15.04 -4.73
N LEU A 58 16.41 -13.99 -5.45
CA LEU A 58 17.11 -14.13 -6.74
C LEU A 58 18.48 -14.78 -6.55
N ALA A 59 19.23 -14.37 -5.54
CA ALA A 59 20.54 -14.92 -5.25
C ALA A 59 20.48 -16.39 -4.79
N SER A 60 19.40 -16.81 -4.12
CA SER A 60 19.18 -18.21 -3.75
C SER A 60 18.58 -19.07 -4.88
N GLY A 61 18.26 -18.47 -6.03
CA GLY A 61 17.71 -19.18 -7.19
C GLY A 61 16.22 -19.54 -7.08
N SER A 62 15.43 -18.80 -6.30
CA SER A 62 13.97 -18.99 -6.25
C SER A 62 13.35 -18.84 -7.63
N VAL A 63 12.52 -19.81 -8.01
CA VAL A 63 11.81 -19.85 -9.30
C VAL A 63 10.87 -18.66 -9.43
N GLU A 64 10.12 -18.32 -8.38
CA GLU A 64 9.19 -17.19 -8.35
C GLU A 64 9.92 -15.85 -8.50
N ALA A 65 11.10 -15.73 -7.87
CA ALA A 65 11.94 -14.56 -7.98
C ALA A 65 12.50 -14.41 -9.40
N LEU A 66 12.98 -15.51 -10.00
CA LEU A 66 13.45 -15.53 -11.39
C LEU A 66 12.35 -15.19 -12.39
N GLN A 67 11.12 -15.68 -12.17
CA GLN A 67 9.95 -15.29 -12.95
C GLN A 67 9.65 -13.79 -12.82
N SER A 68 9.70 -13.25 -11.59
CA SER A 68 9.51 -11.81 -11.36
C SER A 68 10.63 -10.98 -12.01
N ALA A 69 11.88 -11.44 -11.97
CA ALA A 69 12.99 -10.82 -12.67
C ALA A 69 12.82 -10.87 -14.19
N ARG A 70 12.25 -11.96 -14.73
CA ARG A 70 11.91 -12.07 -16.15
C ARG A 70 10.85 -11.03 -16.55
N LEU A 71 9.79 -10.86 -15.76
CA LEU A 71 8.78 -9.81 -15.99
C LEU A 71 9.36 -8.38 -15.90
N ARG A 72 10.48 -8.20 -15.18
CA ARG A 72 11.21 -6.93 -15.05
C ARG A 72 12.35 -6.74 -16.06
N GLY A 73 12.53 -7.69 -16.99
CA GLY A 73 13.59 -7.63 -18.01
C GLY A 73 15.00 -7.80 -17.45
N LEU A 74 15.14 -8.50 -16.32
CA LEU A 74 16.42 -8.87 -15.69
C LEU A 74 16.81 -10.33 -15.96
N ALA A 75 15.85 -11.14 -16.36
CA ALA A 75 16.03 -12.53 -16.78
C ALA A 75 15.41 -12.77 -18.16
N VAL A 76 15.89 -13.78 -18.87
CA VAL A 76 15.38 -14.25 -20.17
C VAL A 76 15.02 -15.73 -20.06
N GLY A 77 14.63 -16.36 -21.17
CA GLY A 77 14.21 -17.76 -21.21
C GLY A 77 12.69 -17.94 -21.14
N THR A 78 12.26 -19.19 -21.00
CA THR A 78 10.83 -19.54 -20.91
C THR A 78 10.29 -19.31 -19.49
N PRO A 79 8.98 -19.18 -19.31
CA PRO A 79 8.38 -19.10 -17.96
C PRO A 79 8.77 -20.27 -17.04
N GLU A 80 9.01 -21.45 -17.61
CA GLU A 80 9.38 -22.68 -16.89
C GLU A 80 10.88 -22.77 -16.58
N ALA A 81 11.72 -22.06 -17.34
CA ALA A 81 13.18 -22.06 -17.17
C ALA A 81 13.75 -20.65 -17.40
N PRO A 82 13.43 -19.68 -16.51
CA PRO A 82 14.02 -18.35 -16.56
C PRO A 82 15.50 -18.39 -16.12
N GLU A 83 16.35 -17.64 -16.82
CA GLU A 83 17.77 -17.48 -16.51
C GLU A 83 18.13 -15.98 -16.40
N LEU A 84 18.80 -15.60 -15.31
CA LEU A 84 19.26 -14.22 -15.12
C LEU A 84 20.25 -13.83 -16.20
N LEU A 85 20.15 -12.57 -16.65
CA LEU A 85 21.18 -12.00 -17.52
C LEU A 85 22.53 -11.97 -16.78
N PRO A 86 23.66 -12.22 -17.46
CA PRO A 86 24.99 -12.16 -16.83
C PRO A 86 25.26 -10.84 -16.12
N ALA A 87 24.93 -9.70 -16.75
CA ALA A 87 25.05 -8.37 -16.15
C ALA A 87 24.15 -8.20 -14.91
N ALA A 88 22.95 -8.78 -14.91
CA ALA A 88 22.04 -8.74 -13.76
C ALA A 88 22.59 -9.58 -12.60
N SER A 89 23.13 -10.77 -12.89
CA SER A 89 23.81 -11.61 -11.90
C SER A 89 25.01 -10.89 -11.27
N ALA A 90 25.86 -10.27 -12.09
CA ALA A 90 27.04 -9.54 -11.61
C ALA A 90 26.65 -8.30 -10.77
N ALA A 91 25.62 -7.56 -11.20
CA ALA A 91 25.08 -6.43 -10.43
C ALA A 91 24.48 -6.90 -9.09
N LEU A 92 23.75 -8.02 -9.08
CA LEU A 92 23.15 -8.59 -7.88
C LEU A 92 24.21 -9.01 -6.86
N THR A 93 25.26 -9.70 -7.31
CA THR A 93 26.39 -10.08 -6.45
C THR A 93 27.04 -8.85 -5.82
N ARG A 94 27.26 -7.77 -6.59
CA ARG A 94 27.82 -6.52 -6.06
C ARG A 94 26.89 -5.85 -5.04
N GLN A 95 25.59 -5.82 -5.31
CA GLN A 95 24.60 -5.23 -4.40
C GLN A 95 24.55 -5.97 -3.07
N LEU A 96 24.64 -7.31 -3.09
CA LEU A 96 24.56 -8.15 -1.90
C LEU A 96 25.88 -8.26 -1.13
N ALA A 97 27.02 -7.96 -1.75
CA ALA A 97 28.33 -7.99 -1.08
C ALA A 97 28.42 -7.08 0.15
N GLY A 98 27.58 -6.03 0.22
CA GLY A 98 27.47 -5.11 1.37
C GLY A 98 26.25 -5.33 2.26
N ALA A 99 25.50 -6.43 2.10
CA ALA A 99 24.21 -6.62 2.77
C ALA A 99 24.30 -6.87 4.29
N GLY A 100 25.52 -7.04 4.84
CA GLY A 100 25.78 -7.33 6.24
C GLY A 100 25.50 -8.80 6.61
N ASP A 101 26.48 -9.45 7.23
CA ASP A 101 26.37 -10.81 7.74
C ASP A 101 25.71 -10.81 9.13
N ASP A 102 24.98 -11.89 9.45
CA ASP A 102 24.33 -12.12 10.75
C ASP A 102 25.26 -12.08 11.96
N VAL A 103 26.56 -12.26 11.71
CA VAL A 103 27.60 -12.39 12.73
C VAL A 103 27.69 -11.16 13.63
N THR A 104 27.16 -10.00 13.21
CA THR A 104 27.20 -8.75 13.99
C THR A 104 26.12 -8.64 15.07
N VAL A 105 25.04 -9.43 15.03
CA VAL A 105 23.91 -9.26 15.96
C VAL A 105 23.97 -10.30 17.09
N GLU A 106 24.58 -9.93 18.21
CA GLU A 106 24.52 -10.74 19.42
C GLU A 106 23.09 -10.77 19.99
N ARG A 107 22.56 -11.97 20.27
CA ARG A 107 21.20 -12.14 20.84
C ARG A 107 20.98 -11.35 22.13
N ALA A 108 22.02 -11.11 22.92
CA ALA A 108 21.95 -10.31 24.15
C ALA A 108 21.64 -8.82 23.91
N ASN A 109 21.95 -8.32 22.72
CA ASN A 109 21.73 -6.92 22.33
C ASN A 109 20.34 -6.68 21.72
N LEU A 110 19.58 -7.74 21.44
CA LEU A 110 18.22 -7.62 20.95
C LEU A 110 17.28 -6.97 21.98
N ALA A 111 16.27 -6.26 21.51
CA ALA A 111 15.20 -5.74 22.33
C ALA A 111 14.39 -6.87 23.00
N PRO A 112 13.86 -6.68 24.22
CA PRO A 112 13.02 -7.66 24.89
C PRO A 112 11.77 -8.02 24.07
N LEU A 113 11.54 -9.32 23.87
CA LEU A 113 10.40 -9.83 23.10
C LEU A 113 9.02 -9.33 23.62
N PRO A 114 8.76 -9.19 24.94
CA PRO A 114 7.47 -8.67 25.41
C PRO A 114 7.17 -7.24 24.92
N GLN A 115 8.18 -6.37 24.88
CA GLN A 115 8.00 -4.99 24.40
C GLN A 115 7.76 -4.96 22.89
N ALA A 116 8.50 -5.78 22.13
CA ALA A 116 8.29 -5.95 20.70
C ALA A 116 6.88 -6.49 20.38
N THR A 117 6.40 -7.43 21.19
CA THR A 117 5.05 -8.04 21.09
C THR A 117 3.97 -7.00 21.35
N GLU A 118 4.12 -6.16 22.37
CA GLU A 118 3.19 -5.07 22.67
C GLU A 118 3.11 -4.05 21.52
N ARG A 119 4.25 -3.67 20.94
CA ARG A 119 4.30 -2.79 19.75
C ARG A 119 3.59 -3.42 18.55
N ALA A 120 3.92 -4.68 18.24
CA ALA A 120 3.30 -5.44 17.15
C ALA A 120 1.76 -5.53 17.29
N HIS A 121 1.27 -5.83 18.48
CA HIS A 121 -0.17 -5.82 18.78
C HIS A 121 -0.76 -4.42 18.63
N GLY A 122 -0.08 -3.40 19.16
CA GLY A 122 -0.45 -1.99 19.02
C GLY A 122 -0.58 -1.54 17.56
N ALA A 123 0.32 -1.98 16.67
CA ALA A 123 0.25 -1.69 15.23
C ALA A 123 -0.97 -2.32 14.57
N ALA A 124 -1.22 -3.62 14.84
CA ALA A 124 -2.40 -4.32 14.34
C ALA A 124 -3.70 -3.64 14.76
N GLN A 125 -3.75 -3.16 16.01
CA GLN A 125 -4.89 -2.41 16.54
C GLN A 125 -5.01 -1.02 15.90
N LEU A 126 -3.90 -0.27 15.79
CA LEU A 126 -3.89 1.08 15.22
C LEU A 126 -4.40 1.08 13.78
N ALA A 127 -4.03 0.07 12.98
CA ALA A 127 -4.50 -0.10 11.62
C ALA A 127 -6.02 -0.34 11.56
N ALA A 128 -6.56 -1.17 12.46
CA ALA A 128 -7.99 -1.42 12.55
C ALA A 128 -8.77 -0.14 12.94
N ASP A 129 -8.23 0.65 13.86
CA ASP A 129 -8.83 1.91 14.30
C ASP A 129 -8.73 3.01 13.24
N ALA A 130 -7.64 3.03 12.46
CA ALA A 130 -7.50 3.94 11.32
C ALA A 130 -8.59 3.67 10.27
N ILE A 131 -8.90 2.41 9.97
CA ILE A 131 -10.04 2.05 9.11
C ILE A 131 -11.37 2.49 9.75
N ALA A 132 -11.54 2.29 11.06
CA ALA A 132 -12.74 2.72 11.78
C ALA A 132 -12.94 4.24 11.66
N SER A 133 -11.87 5.04 11.80
CA SER A 133 -11.92 6.49 11.69
C SER A 133 -12.33 6.98 10.28
N LEU A 134 -12.04 6.21 9.22
CA LEU A 134 -12.51 6.47 7.86
C LEU A 134 -14.01 6.17 7.67
N ASP A 135 -14.56 5.23 8.45
CA ASP A 135 -16.00 4.94 8.46
C ASP A 135 -16.80 6.07 9.12
N LEU A 136 -16.28 6.62 10.21
CA LEU A 136 -17.02 7.57 11.05
C LEU A 136 -17.21 8.94 10.39
N ALA A 137 -16.24 9.40 9.61
CA ALA A 137 -16.29 10.71 8.99
C ALA A 137 -15.64 10.72 7.60
N PRO A 138 -16.20 11.47 6.63
CA PRO A 138 -15.57 11.63 5.33
C PRO A 138 -14.20 12.31 5.48
N ARG A 139 -13.16 11.70 4.91
CA ARG A 139 -11.79 12.21 4.94
C ARG A 139 -11.36 12.62 3.55
N ALA A 140 -11.08 13.91 3.36
CA ALA A 140 -10.61 14.43 2.08
C ALA A 140 -9.26 13.82 1.69
N TYR A 141 -9.11 13.54 0.39
CA TYR A 141 -7.88 13.02 -0.20
C TYR A 141 -7.34 13.94 -1.27
N ARG A 142 -6.13 13.61 -1.74
CA ARG A 142 -5.50 14.20 -2.91
C ARG A 142 -5.13 13.08 -3.87
N ASP A 143 -5.44 13.29 -5.13
CA ASP A 143 -5.01 12.42 -6.22
C ASP A 143 -4.23 13.28 -7.23
N GLY A 144 -3.01 12.86 -7.54
CA GLY A 144 -2.08 13.66 -8.34
C GLY A 144 -0.88 12.84 -8.79
N ARG A 145 0.15 13.52 -9.32
CA ARG A 145 1.35 12.84 -9.86
C ARG A 145 2.11 11.98 -8.84
N GLY A 146 1.98 12.27 -7.54
CA GLY A 146 2.55 11.47 -6.45
C GLY A 146 1.68 10.28 -6.03
N GLY A 147 0.59 10.01 -6.74
CA GLY A 147 -0.39 8.99 -6.38
C GLY A 147 -1.47 9.50 -5.43
N LEU A 148 -2.35 8.58 -5.07
CA LEU A 148 -3.42 8.80 -4.12
C LEU A 148 -2.85 8.91 -2.70
N GLN A 149 -3.17 9.99 -1.99
CA GLN A 149 -2.71 10.23 -0.63
C GLN A 149 -3.77 10.94 0.20
N LEU A 150 -3.75 10.73 1.52
CA LEU A 150 -4.45 11.60 2.46
C LEU A 150 -3.62 12.88 2.70
N GLY A 151 -4.29 14.04 2.69
CA GLY A 151 -3.61 15.30 2.99
C GLY A 151 -3.02 15.32 4.40
N ALA A 152 -1.85 15.92 4.58
CA ALA A 152 -1.14 15.98 5.87
C ALA A 152 -1.99 16.52 7.04
N THR A 153 -2.86 17.50 6.79
CA THR A 153 -3.81 18.03 7.79
C THR A 153 -4.83 16.99 8.23
N THR A 154 -5.33 16.19 7.27
CA THR A 154 -6.26 15.10 7.53
C THR A 154 -5.58 14.00 8.33
N VAL A 155 -4.37 13.58 7.96
CA VAL A 155 -3.60 12.57 8.71
C VAL A 155 -3.32 13.04 10.13
N ARG A 156 -2.92 14.31 10.32
CA ARG A 156 -2.69 14.88 11.65
C ARG A 156 -3.95 14.86 12.52
N ARG A 157 -5.11 15.18 11.94
CA ARG A 157 -6.39 15.13 12.66
C ARG A 157 -6.72 13.71 13.09
N ILE A 158 -6.56 12.72 12.21
CA ILE A 158 -6.80 11.31 12.55
C ILE A 158 -5.78 10.84 13.60
N ALA A 159 -4.51 11.25 13.51
CA ALA A 159 -3.50 10.91 14.50
C ALA A 159 -3.89 11.43 15.90
N ALA A 160 -4.39 12.66 16.00
CA ALA A 160 -4.91 13.21 17.25
C ALA A 160 -6.14 12.45 17.77
N GLU A 161 -7.07 12.07 16.90
CA GLU A 161 -8.25 11.25 17.24
C GLU A 161 -7.86 9.85 17.75
N LEU A 162 -6.79 9.27 17.21
CA LEU A 162 -6.31 7.93 17.56
C LEU A 162 -5.22 7.91 18.64
N HIS A 163 -4.92 9.08 19.25
CA HIS A 163 -3.88 9.27 20.25
C HIS A 163 -2.50 8.75 19.80
N THR A 164 -2.10 9.10 18.58
CA THR A 164 -0.81 8.72 17.97
C THR A 164 -0.15 9.91 17.24
N GLU A 165 1.05 9.68 16.72
CA GLU A 165 1.83 10.68 15.99
C GLU A 165 1.58 10.62 14.48
N GLN A 166 1.63 11.78 13.82
CA GLN A 166 1.48 11.87 12.36
C GLN A 166 2.56 11.04 11.63
N THR A 167 3.78 10.98 12.16
CA THR A 167 4.92 10.25 11.58
C THR A 167 4.72 8.73 11.59
N VAL A 168 3.92 8.21 12.52
CA VAL A 168 3.55 6.79 12.61
C VAL A 168 2.38 6.50 11.67
N LEU A 169 1.38 7.38 11.65
CA LEU A 169 0.14 7.15 10.91
C LEU A 169 0.29 7.36 9.39
N SER A 170 1.21 8.22 8.95
CA SER A 170 1.44 8.49 7.52
C SER A 170 1.86 7.22 6.74
N PRO A 171 2.94 6.51 7.11
CA PRO A 171 3.32 5.28 6.41
C PRO A 171 2.28 4.16 6.58
N LEU A 172 1.59 4.10 7.72
CA LEU A 172 0.51 3.15 7.90
C LEU A 172 -0.63 3.35 6.88
N PHE A 173 -0.97 4.60 6.56
CA PHE A 173 -1.95 4.88 5.51
C PHE A 173 -1.47 4.51 4.11
N GLU A 174 -0.17 4.66 3.82
CA GLU A 174 0.42 4.18 2.56
C GLU A 174 0.25 2.66 2.45
N TRP A 175 0.59 1.90 3.48
CA TRP A 175 0.35 0.46 3.51
C TRP A 175 -1.13 0.10 3.42
N MET A 176 -2.03 0.86 4.04
CA MET A 176 -3.47 0.63 3.92
C MET A 176 -3.97 0.82 2.47
N LEU A 177 -3.40 1.77 1.73
CA LEU A 177 -3.70 1.99 0.31
C LEU A 177 -3.17 0.84 -0.55
N ASP A 178 -1.94 0.38 -0.29
CA ASP A 178 -1.32 -0.73 -1.01
C ASP A 178 -2.03 -2.07 -0.77
N LEU A 179 -2.50 -2.28 0.46
CA LEU A 179 -3.35 -3.42 0.85
C LEU A 179 -4.79 -3.30 0.34
N GLY A 180 -5.14 -2.18 -0.33
CA GLY A 180 -6.48 -1.92 -0.86
C GLY A 180 -7.56 -1.81 0.21
N LEU A 181 -7.20 -1.43 1.44
CA LEU A 181 -8.13 -1.37 2.59
C LEU A 181 -9.03 -0.14 2.55
N CYS A 182 -8.60 0.91 1.87
CA CYS A 182 -9.38 2.12 1.67
C CYS A 182 -9.20 2.65 0.26
N SER A 183 -10.23 3.33 -0.25
CA SER A 183 -10.26 3.89 -1.59
C SER A 183 -11.19 5.11 -1.63
N PRO A 184 -11.01 6.05 -2.57
CA PRO A 184 -11.93 7.17 -2.75
C PRO A 184 -13.32 6.72 -3.18
N VAL A 185 -14.33 7.37 -2.61
CA VAL A 185 -15.72 7.37 -3.07
C VAL A 185 -16.19 8.81 -3.10
N ALA A 186 -16.60 9.28 -4.28
CA ALA A 186 -16.94 10.68 -4.51
C ALA A 186 -15.82 11.63 -4.03
N ASP A 187 -16.02 12.32 -2.91
CA ASP A 187 -15.11 13.34 -2.35
C ASP A 187 -14.36 12.89 -1.09
N ALA A 188 -14.47 11.62 -0.69
CA ALA A 188 -13.91 11.12 0.57
C ALA A 188 -13.24 9.75 0.45
N MET A 189 -12.20 9.54 1.25
CA MET A 189 -11.64 8.21 1.52
C MET A 189 -12.58 7.42 2.41
N ARG A 190 -12.89 6.20 1.97
CA ARG A 190 -13.75 5.27 2.69
C ARG A 190 -13.12 3.87 2.73
N PRO A 191 -13.47 3.05 3.73
CA PRO A 191 -13.05 1.64 3.75
C PRO A 191 -13.63 0.85 2.57
N THR A 192 -12.81 -0.01 1.98
CA THR A 192 -13.27 -1.03 1.03
C THR A 192 -13.87 -2.22 1.78
N ALA A 193 -14.47 -3.17 1.06
CA ALA A 193 -14.87 -4.46 1.65
C ALA A 193 -13.67 -5.18 2.31
N ALA A 194 -12.49 -5.11 1.69
CA ALA A 194 -11.26 -5.66 2.24
C ALA A 194 -10.80 -4.94 3.52
N GLY A 195 -10.98 -3.61 3.60
CA GLY A 195 -10.73 -2.84 4.84
C GLY A 195 -11.66 -3.23 5.98
N ARG A 196 -12.95 -3.40 5.69
CA ARG A 196 -13.93 -3.86 6.69
C ARG A 196 -13.61 -5.29 7.17
N ALA A 197 -13.26 -6.18 6.26
CA ALA A 197 -12.83 -7.55 6.60
C ALA A 197 -11.53 -7.56 7.41
N PHE A 198 -10.56 -6.70 7.06
CA PHE A 198 -9.30 -6.55 7.80
C PHE A 198 -9.52 -6.14 9.26
N ARG A 199 -10.51 -5.27 9.55
CA ARG A 199 -10.84 -4.94 10.94
C ARG A 199 -11.32 -6.15 11.75
N LEU A 200 -11.95 -7.11 11.09
CA LEU A 200 -12.50 -8.32 11.73
C LEU A 200 -11.51 -9.50 11.74
N SER A 201 -10.36 -9.40 11.08
CA SER A 201 -9.32 -10.44 11.13
C SER A 201 -8.55 -10.40 12.45
N ALA A 202 -8.02 -11.54 12.89
CA ALA A 202 -7.22 -11.65 14.11
C ALA A 202 -6.04 -10.65 14.13
N PRO A 203 -5.60 -10.15 15.31
CA PRO A 203 -4.49 -9.21 15.41
C PRO A 203 -3.21 -9.69 14.72
N LEU A 204 -2.91 -10.99 14.80
CA LEU A 204 -1.75 -11.59 14.14
C LEU A 204 -1.82 -11.47 12.62
N ASP A 205 -2.99 -11.71 12.01
CA ASP A 205 -3.18 -11.57 10.56
C ASP A 205 -3.05 -10.12 10.12
N ARG A 206 -3.58 -9.18 10.91
CA ARG A 206 -3.41 -7.75 10.67
C ARG A 206 -1.93 -7.37 10.67
N TRP A 207 -1.20 -7.77 11.72
CA TRP A 207 0.25 -7.52 11.82
C TRP A 207 1.01 -8.13 10.65
N ARG A 208 0.73 -9.39 10.28
CA ARG A 208 1.40 -10.08 9.17
C ARG A 208 1.27 -9.33 7.86
N ARG A 209 0.08 -8.78 7.55
CA ARG A 209 -0.14 -7.98 6.32
C ARG A 209 0.65 -6.68 6.32
N LEU A 210 0.77 -6.00 7.47
CA LEU A 210 1.59 -4.79 7.60
C LEU A 210 3.09 -5.09 7.53
N ALA A 211 3.53 -6.19 8.16
CA ALA A 211 4.91 -6.67 8.11
C ALA A 211 5.33 -7.05 6.68
N GLU A 212 4.43 -7.65 5.90
CA GLU A 212 4.65 -7.96 4.48
C GLU A 212 4.84 -6.67 3.64
N CYS A 213 4.07 -5.60 3.90
CA CYS A 213 4.27 -4.30 3.25
C CYS A 213 5.64 -3.71 3.57
N TRP A 214 6.01 -3.67 4.85
CA TRP A 214 7.34 -3.20 5.26
C TRP A 214 8.47 -4.02 4.63
N LEU A 215 8.31 -5.35 4.56
CA LEU A 215 9.30 -6.24 3.97
C LEU A 215 9.46 -6.02 2.46
N ALA A 216 8.37 -5.69 1.76
CA ALA A 216 8.40 -5.32 0.34
C ALA A 216 9.16 -4.00 0.09
N GLU A 217 9.16 -3.08 1.07
CA GLU A 217 9.85 -1.79 1.01
C GLU A 217 11.30 -1.86 1.50
N LEU A 218 11.69 -2.93 2.20
CA LEU A 218 13.01 -3.06 2.81
C LEU A 218 14.10 -3.10 1.73
N SER A 219 14.93 -2.06 1.65
CA SER A 219 16.10 -2.04 0.77
C SER A 219 17.28 -2.83 1.35
N VAL A 220 18.20 -3.28 0.50
CA VAL A 220 19.43 -3.96 0.92
C VAL A 220 20.25 -3.08 1.88
N THR A 221 20.36 -1.78 1.59
CA THR A 221 21.08 -0.82 2.44
C THR A 221 20.42 -0.64 3.81
N ASN A 222 19.09 -0.47 3.85
CA ASN A 222 18.38 -0.29 5.11
C ASN A 222 18.44 -1.55 5.98
N ARG A 223 18.39 -2.74 5.37
CA ARG A 223 18.62 -4.00 6.07
C ARG A 223 20.01 -4.03 6.70
N ALA A 224 21.05 -3.76 5.91
CA ALA A 224 22.43 -3.77 6.40
C ALA A 224 22.61 -2.79 7.56
N GLY A 225 22.02 -1.60 7.45
CA GLY A 225 21.96 -0.59 8.51
C GLY A 225 21.28 -1.10 9.79
N LEU A 226 20.13 -1.77 9.69
CA LEU A 226 19.43 -2.35 10.84
C LEU A 226 20.23 -3.44 11.57
N LEU A 227 21.04 -4.22 10.84
CA LEU A 227 21.87 -5.31 11.41
C LEU A 227 23.19 -4.82 12.02
N SER A 228 23.69 -3.66 11.56
CA SER A 228 24.98 -3.11 11.99
C SER A 228 24.85 -1.99 13.02
N ASP A 229 23.86 -1.11 12.85
CA ASP A 229 23.56 0.00 13.75
C ASP A 229 22.04 0.26 13.74
N SER A 230 21.31 -0.59 14.46
CA SER A 230 19.86 -0.52 14.55
C SER A 230 19.37 0.83 15.10
N ALA A 231 20.16 1.52 15.93
CA ALA A 231 19.75 2.76 16.58
C ALA A 231 19.62 3.90 15.56
N SER A 232 20.60 4.01 14.64
CA SER A 232 20.57 5.03 13.58
C SER A 232 19.60 4.70 12.45
N HIS A 233 19.20 3.44 12.30
CA HIS A 233 18.34 2.96 11.21
C HIS A 233 16.92 2.61 11.67
N ALA A 234 16.61 2.72 12.96
CA ALA A 234 15.25 2.59 13.46
C ALA A 234 14.38 3.71 12.88
N THR A 235 13.19 3.33 12.43
CA THR A 235 12.21 4.23 11.84
C THR A 235 10.89 4.14 12.63
N PRO A 236 9.99 5.12 12.51
CA PRO A 236 8.65 5.00 13.07
C PRO A 236 7.93 3.70 12.65
N GLN A 237 8.19 3.21 11.44
CA GLN A 237 7.64 1.97 10.89
C GLN A 237 8.18 0.72 11.61
N THR A 238 9.49 0.65 11.84
CA THR A 238 10.10 -0.49 12.55
C THR A 238 9.70 -0.50 14.03
N GLU A 239 9.62 0.66 14.67
CA GLU A 239 9.13 0.80 16.05
C GLU A 239 7.64 0.43 16.15
N LEU A 240 6.82 0.88 15.19
CA LEU A 240 5.40 0.55 15.13
C LEU A 240 5.20 -0.97 15.07
N LEU A 241 5.86 -1.64 14.14
CA LEU A 241 5.73 -3.09 13.93
C LEU A 241 6.42 -3.94 15.01
N GLY A 242 7.14 -3.34 15.96
CA GLY A 242 7.91 -4.04 16.98
C GLY A 242 9.19 -4.69 16.46
N LEU A 243 9.67 -4.27 15.28
CA LEU A 243 10.92 -4.75 14.69
C LEU A 243 12.13 -4.10 15.35
N THR A 244 11.97 -2.86 15.80
CA THR A 244 12.85 -2.20 16.75
C THR A 244 12.06 -1.78 17.99
N VAL A 245 12.74 -1.66 19.13
CA VAL A 245 12.19 -1.05 20.35
C VAL A 245 13.24 -0.11 20.90
N GLU A 246 12.90 1.18 20.96
CA GLU A 246 13.82 2.23 21.42
C GLU A 246 15.17 2.20 20.66
N GLY A 247 15.11 1.97 19.34
CA GLY A 247 16.30 1.90 18.50
C GLY A 247 17.05 0.57 18.54
N ARG A 248 16.64 -0.41 19.36
CA ARG A 248 17.26 -1.74 19.40
C ARG A 248 16.49 -2.71 18.52
N LEU A 249 17.20 -3.46 17.67
CA LEU A 249 16.60 -4.53 16.87
C LEU A 249 15.95 -5.59 17.77
N SER A 250 14.73 -6.02 17.47
CA SER A 250 14.06 -7.11 18.19
C SER A 250 14.25 -8.46 17.47
N GLN A 251 13.88 -9.56 18.13
CA GLN A 251 13.89 -10.87 17.48
C GLN A 251 12.90 -10.94 16.29
N LEU A 252 11.77 -10.22 16.35
CA LEU A 252 10.84 -10.11 15.20
C LEU A 252 11.50 -9.38 14.03
N GLY A 253 12.19 -8.26 14.32
CA GLY A 253 12.94 -7.50 13.33
C GLY A 253 14.03 -8.33 12.68
N LEU A 254 14.79 -9.08 13.48
CA LEU A 254 15.83 -9.98 12.98
C LEU A 254 15.27 -11.08 12.07
N LEU A 255 14.10 -11.66 12.36
CA LEU A 255 13.49 -12.66 11.48
C LEU A 255 13.03 -12.04 10.15
N LEU A 256 12.42 -10.86 10.17
CA LEU A 256 12.00 -10.20 8.93
C LEU A 256 13.18 -9.70 8.08
N THR A 257 14.30 -9.29 8.68
CA THR A 257 15.52 -9.00 7.90
C THR A 257 16.07 -10.25 7.21
N HIS A 258 15.63 -11.46 7.56
CA HIS A 258 15.94 -12.71 6.85
C HIS A 258 14.86 -13.16 5.86
N ASP A 259 13.87 -12.30 5.58
CA ASP A 259 12.68 -12.69 4.79
C ASP A 259 11.91 -13.88 5.41
N ASP A 260 12.02 -14.08 6.73
CA ASP A 260 11.31 -15.15 7.43
C ASP A 260 10.07 -14.61 8.16
N LEU A 261 9.11 -14.12 7.36
CA LEU A 261 7.82 -13.66 7.87
C LEU A 261 7.06 -14.78 8.60
N ARG A 262 7.24 -16.03 8.16
CA ARG A 262 6.58 -17.17 8.78
C ARG A 262 7.07 -17.39 10.21
N ALA A 263 8.38 -17.49 10.42
CA ALA A 263 8.93 -17.66 11.76
C ALA A 263 8.64 -16.44 12.65
N ALA A 264 8.65 -15.22 12.08
CA ALA A 264 8.28 -14.03 12.83
C ALA A 264 6.82 -14.07 13.31
N ALA A 265 5.90 -14.52 12.44
CA ALA A 265 4.50 -14.70 12.81
C ALA A 265 4.30 -15.83 13.85
N GLU A 266 5.01 -16.94 13.71
CA GLU A 266 4.98 -18.05 14.69
C GLU A 266 5.51 -17.60 16.07
N LEU A 267 6.61 -16.83 16.09
CA LEU A 267 7.16 -16.24 17.30
C LEU A 267 6.17 -15.28 17.96
N LEU A 268 5.59 -14.36 17.18
CA LEU A 268 4.60 -13.41 17.68
C LEU A 268 3.35 -14.13 18.21
N ALA A 269 2.84 -15.14 17.51
CA ALA A 269 1.71 -15.95 17.94
C ALA A 269 1.95 -16.61 19.31
N SER A 270 3.17 -17.12 19.53
CA SER A 270 3.54 -17.75 20.80
C SER A 270 3.71 -16.77 21.97
N ALA A 271 3.96 -15.49 21.67
CA ALA A 271 4.20 -14.44 22.66
C ALA A 271 2.94 -13.62 22.98
N LEU A 272 1.93 -13.64 22.11
CA LEU A 272 0.66 -12.94 22.33
C LEU A 272 -0.17 -13.66 23.42
N PRO A 273 -0.77 -12.90 24.37
CA PRO A 273 -1.75 -13.46 25.29
C PRO A 273 -2.99 -14.00 24.55
N GLU A 274 -3.66 -14.97 25.15
CA GLU A 274 -4.97 -15.43 24.68
C GLU A 274 -6.02 -14.31 24.74
N GLU A 275 -7.00 -14.40 23.85
CA GLU A 275 -8.12 -13.47 23.83
C GLU A 275 -8.95 -13.60 25.13
N VAL A 276 -9.32 -12.45 25.70
CA VAL A 276 -10.14 -12.42 26.91
C VAL A 276 -11.62 -12.41 26.55
N ALA A 277 -12.44 -13.03 27.41
CA ALA A 277 -13.88 -13.21 27.16
C ALA A 277 -14.71 -11.92 27.28
N GLY A 278 -14.13 -10.82 27.76
CA GLY A 278 -14.87 -9.59 28.02
C GLY A 278 -14.06 -8.50 28.72
N VAL A 279 -14.78 -7.51 29.23
CA VAL A 279 -14.25 -6.29 29.82
C VAL A 279 -14.84 -6.03 31.21
N TYR A 280 -14.13 -5.23 32.02
CA TYR A 280 -14.65 -4.70 33.27
C TYR A 280 -15.26 -3.32 33.03
N LEU A 281 -16.57 -3.18 33.25
CA LEU A 281 -17.27 -1.90 33.27
C LEU A 281 -17.18 -1.30 34.68
N GLN A 282 -16.61 -0.11 34.81
CA GLN A 282 -16.41 0.52 36.11
C GLN A 282 -17.45 1.62 36.38
N PRO A 283 -17.79 1.91 37.67
CA PRO A 283 -18.76 2.95 38.03
C PRO A 283 -18.37 4.38 37.61
N ASP A 284 -17.09 4.63 37.36
CA ASP A 284 -16.60 5.91 36.86
C ASP A 284 -16.69 6.02 35.33
N LEU A 285 -17.39 5.10 34.66
CA LEU A 285 -17.57 4.98 33.20
C LEU A 285 -16.30 4.60 32.42
N SER A 286 -15.25 4.14 33.10
CA SER A 286 -14.13 3.50 32.43
C SER A 286 -14.45 2.04 32.11
N ILE A 287 -13.84 1.53 31.05
CA ILE A 287 -13.91 0.15 30.62
C ILE A 287 -12.50 -0.38 30.48
N ILE A 288 -12.20 -1.49 31.16
CA ILE A 288 -10.88 -2.13 31.10
C ILE A 288 -10.99 -3.47 30.41
N ALA A 289 -10.31 -3.60 29.26
CA ALA A 289 -10.04 -4.89 28.64
C ALA A 289 -8.72 -5.43 29.22
N PRO A 290 -8.73 -6.51 30.03
CA PRO A 290 -7.53 -7.02 30.70
C PRO A 290 -6.54 -7.72 29.76
N GLY A 291 -6.95 -7.97 28.51
CA GLY A 291 -6.19 -8.62 27.46
C GLY A 291 -6.79 -8.27 26.08
N PRO A 292 -6.23 -8.81 24.99
CA PRO A 292 -6.78 -8.61 23.66
C PRO A 292 -8.20 -9.18 23.57
N LEU A 293 -9.13 -8.43 22.99
CA LEU A 293 -10.49 -8.89 22.74
C LEU A 293 -10.57 -9.59 21.37
N ALA A 294 -11.55 -10.47 21.20
CA ALA A 294 -11.91 -10.94 19.86
C ALA A 294 -12.23 -9.73 18.95
N PRO A 295 -11.82 -9.72 17.66
CA PRO A 295 -12.00 -8.56 16.78
C PRO A 295 -13.44 -8.05 16.65
N VAL A 296 -14.42 -8.96 16.72
CA VAL A 296 -15.86 -8.61 16.70
C VAL A 296 -16.29 -7.86 17.96
N ASP A 297 -15.74 -8.22 19.11
CA ASP A 297 -16.06 -7.65 20.42
C ASP A 297 -15.40 -6.29 20.59
N GLU A 298 -14.16 -6.18 20.15
CA GLU A 298 -13.43 -4.92 20.00
C GLU A 298 -14.18 -3.92 19.12
N GLN A 299 -14.63 -4.34 17.93
CA GLN A 299 -15.41 -3.48 17.04
C GLN A 299 -16.73 -3.05 17.68
N ALA A 300 -17.43 -3.96 18.35
CA ALA A 300 -18.69 -3.67 19.03
C ALA A 300 -18.49 -2.68 20.18
N LEU A 301 -17.41 -2.82 20.96
CA LEU A 301 -17.06 -1.91 22.04
C LEU A 301 -16.68 -0.51 21.52
N GLN A 302 -15.86 -0.44 20.47
CA GLN A 302 -15.47 0.83 19.83
C GLN A 302 -16.65 1.58 19.19
N ALA A 303 -17.75 0.89 18.87
CA ALA A 303 -18.95 1.54 18.36
C ALA A 303 -19.66 2.39 19.42
N VAL A 304 -19.41 2.15 20.72
CA VAL A 304 -20.13 2.80 21.84
C VAL A 304 -19.22 3.51 22.84
N ALA A 305 -17.93 3.17 22.87
CA ALA A 305 -16.92 3.74 23.77
C ALA A 305 -15.68 4.22 23.01
N SER A 306 -15.03 5.27 23.51
CA SER A 306 -13.78 5.78 22.94
C SER A 306 -12.58 5.09 23.55
N LEU A 307 -11.61 4.64 22.74
CA LEU A 307 -10.35 4.09 23.21
C LEU A 307 -9.47 5.20 23.79
N GLU A 308 -9.04 5.07 25.05
CA GLU A 308 -8.14 6.02 25.72
C GLU A 308 -6.68 5.56 25.69
N ARG A 309 -6.46 4.26 25.96
CA ARG A 309 -5.12 3.66 25.93
C ARG A 309 -5.15 2.34 25.17
N ARG A 310 -4.28 2.26 24.18
CA ARG A 310 -3.99 1.06 23.39
C ARG A 310 -2.90 0.23 24.06
N GLY A 311 -3.08 -1.07 24.10
CA GLY A 311 -2.09 -2.02 24.61
C GLY A 311 -2.68 -3.41 24.77
N LEU A 312 -1.87 -4.36 25.24
CA LEU A 312 -2.36 -5.71 25.57
C LEU A 312 -3.50 -5.64 26.60
N ALA A 313 -3.39 -4.75 27.59
CA ALA A 313 -4.53 -4.28 28.37
C ALA A 313 -4.93 -2.90 27.85
N SER A 314 -6.15 -2.79 27.32
CA SER A 314 -6.67 -1.55 26.74
C SER A 314 -7.72 -0.90 27.65
N SER A 315 -7.73 0.43 27.70
CA SER A 315 -8.76 1.19 28.42
C SER A 315 -9.62 2.00 27.46
N TYR A 316 -10.92 1.96 27.70
CA TYR A 316 -11.93 2.73 26.96
C TYR A 316 -12.75 3.57 27.92
N ARG A 317 -13.41 4.59 27.39
CA ARG A 317 -14.30 5.47 28.14
C ARG A 317 -15.68 5.51 27.51
N LEU A 318 -16.69 5.26 28.34
CA LEU A 318 -18.06 5.63 28.03
C LEU A 318 -18.28 7.10 28.37
N SER A 319 -18.93 7.80 27.46
CA SER A 319 -19.34 9.18 27.64
C SER A 319 -20.68 9.42 26.96
N GLU A 320 -21.33 10.53 27.33
CA GLU A 320 -22.55 10.94 26.65
C GLU A 320 -22.32 11.14 25.14
N ALA A 321 -21.16 11.70 24.78
CA ALA A 321 -20.78 11.91 23.39
C ALA A 321 -20.62 10.59 22.63
N SER A 322 -19.96 9.58 23.22
CA SER A 322 -19.77 8.28 22.58
C SER A 322 -21.08 7.52 22.39
N VAL A 323 -21.98 7.57 23.39
CA VAL A 323 -23.31 6.94 23.29
C VAL A 323 -24.18 7.68 22.27
N THR A 324 -24.21 9.02 22.29
CA THR A 324 -24.96 9.81 21.31
C THR A 324 -24.45 9.57 19.89
N HIS A 325 -23.14 9.43 19.72
CA HIS A 325 -22.53 9.07 18.45
C HIS A 325 -22.99 7.67 18.00
N ALA A 326 -22.94 6.67 18.87
CA ALA A 326 -23.43 5.31 18.59
C ALA A 326 -24.88 5.32 18.08
N LEU A 327 -25.77 6.04 18.78
CA LEU A 327 -27.16 6.22 18.38
C LEU A 327 -27.28 6.91 17.01
N GLY A 328 -26.48 7.95 16.78
CA GLY A 328 -26.37 8.62 15.49
C GLY A 328 -25.85 7.73 14.34
N THR A 329 -25.25 6.58 14.63
CA THR A 329 -24.89 5.56 13.63
C THR A 329 -25.96 4.51 13.39
N GLY A 330 -27.13 4.65 14.04
CA GLY A 330 -28.30 3.78 13.87
C GLY A 330 -28.44 2.67 14.92
N LEU A 331 -27.54 2.59 15.91
CA LEU A 331 -27.72 1.68 17.04
C LEU A 331 -28.86 2.17 17.95
N SER A 332 -29.61 1.24 18.53
CA SER A 332 -30.58 1.52 19.57
C SER A 332 -29.96 1.38 20.97
N ILE A 333 -30.56 2.02 21.97
CA ILE A 333 -30.13 1.85 23.37
C ILE A 333 -30.18 0.39 23.81
N ALA A 334 -31.21 -0.35 23.38
CA ALA A 334 -31.33 -1.77 23.69
C ALA A 334 -30.19 -2.60 23.11
N GLU A 335 -29.74 -2.29 21.89
CA GLU A 335 -28.57 -2.95 21.27
C GLU A 335 -27.26 -2.56 21.97
N ILE A 336 -27.10 -1.30 22.37
CA ILE A 336 -25.94 -0.83 23.13
C ILE A 336 -25.88 -1.54 24.50
N GLU A 337 -27.00 -1.58 25.23
CA GLU A 337 -27.11 -2.25 26.52
C GLU A 337 -26.86 -3.76 26.40
N ALA A 338 -27.45 -4.42 25.40
CA ALA A 338 -27.20 -5.85 25.15
C ALA A 338 -25.72 -6.13 24.82
N THR A 339 -25.07 -5.24 24.07
CA THR A 339 -23.64 -5.34 23.76
C THR A 339 -22.79 -5.21 25.02
N LEU A 340 -23.04 -4.18 25.84
CA LEU A 340 -22.32 -3.96 27.09
C LEU A 340 -22.56 -5.09 28.10
N ALA A 341 -23.79 -5.60 28.20
CA ALA A 341 -24.14 -6.72 29.08
C ALA A 341 -23.42 -8.00 28.68
N ARG A 342 -23.36 -8.29 27.37
CA ARG A 342 -22.66 -9.47 26.84
C ARG A 342 -21.15 -9.40 27.06
N LEU A 343 -20.55 -8.22 26.90
CA LEU A 343 -19.10 -8.01 27.04
C LEU A 343 -18.67 -7.87 28.51
N SER A 344 -19.55 -7.45 29.42
CA SER A 344 -19.16 -7.19 30.80
C SER A 344 -18.95 -8.47 31.61
N LEU A 345 -17.79 -8.57 32.24
CA LEU A 345 -17.46 -9.66 33.17
C LEU A 345 -18.15 -9.50 34.54
N THR A 346 -18.61 -8.28 34.86
CA THR A 346 -19.15 -7.92 36.18
C THR A 346 -20.58 -7.39 36.15
N GLY A 347 -21.24 -7.43 34.99
CA GLY A 347 -22.52 -6.76 34.77
C GLY A 347 -22.40 -5.26 34.51
N ILE A 348 -23.52 -4.58 34.27
CA ILE A 348 -23.56 -3.15 33.97
C ILE A 348 -23.71 -2.36 35.29
N PRO A 349 -22.79 -1.45 35.65
CA PRO A 349 -22.94 -0.60 36.82
C PRO A 349 -24.10 0.41 36.66
N GLN A 350 -24.78 0.74 37.75
CA GLN A 350 -25.87 1.74 37.77
C GLN A 350 -25.50 3.09 37.11
N PRO A 351 -24.29 3.66 37.28
CA PRO A 351 -23.91 4.88 36.55
C PRO A 351 -23.92 4.74 35.03
N VAL A 352 -23.59 3.55 34.50
CA VAL A 352 -23.65 3.26 33.07
C VAL A 352 -25.11 3.19 32.60
N GLU A 353 -25.98 2.50 33.34
CA GLU A 353 -27.43 2.46 33.04
C GLU A 353 -28.05 3.87 33.02
N TYR A 354 -27.65 4.72 33.98
CA TYR A 354 -28.09 6.11 34.03
C TYR A 354 -27.62 6.90 32.80
N LEU A 355 -26.35 6.76 32.41
CA LEU A 355 -25.80 7.39 31.21
C LEU A 355 -26.58 6.99 29.95
N LEU A 356 -26.87 5.69 29.78
CA LEU A 356 -27.62 5.19 28.63
C LEU A 356 -29.05 5.78 28.60
N ARG A 357 -29.72 5.80 29.75
CA ARG A 357 -31.07 6.39 29.87
C ARG A 357 -31.09 7.88 29.54
N GLU A 358 -30.10 8.62 30.04
CA GLU A 358 -29.98 10.06 29.79
C GLU A 358 -29.68 10.36 28.31
N ALA A 359 -28.78 9.59 27.69
CA ALA A 359 -28.51 9.68 26.26
C ALA A 359 -29.75 9.32 25.43
N SER A 360 -30.52 8.31 25.83
CA SER A 360 -31.80 7.94 25.20
C SER A 360 -32.80 9.08 25.23
N ASN A 361 -32.95 9.74 26.37
CA ASN A 361 -33.92 10.83 26.55
C ASN A 361 -33.55 12.06 25.72
N ARG A 362 -32.24 12.26 25.47
CA ARG A 362 -31.73 13.39 24.68
C ARG A 362 -31.75 13.11 23.19
N HIS A 363 -31.46 11.87 22.77
CA HIS A 363 -31.41 11.49 21.37
C HIS A 363 -32.79 11.59 20.69
N GLY A 364 -32.84 12.19 19.50
CA GLY A 364 -34.10 12.38 18.78
C GLY A 364 -35.08 13.37 19.42
N ARG A 365 -34.63 14.22 20.36
CA ARG A 365 -35.44 15.36 20.86
C ARG A 365 -35.71 16.37 19.77
N VAL A 366 -34.72 16.63 18.92
CA VAL A 366 -34.89 17.41 17.69
C VAL A 366 -34.73 16.44 16.53
N ARG A 367 -35.79 16.23 15.75
CA ARG A 367 -35.80 15.33 14.61
C ARG A 367 -35.84 16.12 13.32
N VAL A 368 -35.00 15.74 12.37
CA VAL A 368 -34.83 16.44 11.10
C VAL A 368 -35.02 15.47 9.97
N ARG A 369 -36.03 15.71 9.14
CA ARG A 369 -36.31 14.90 7.94
C ARG A 369 -36.34 15.77 6.69
N GLU A 370 -36.20 15.13 5.54
CA GLU A 370 -36.46 15.81 4.26
C GLU A 370 -37.95 16.18 4.16
N HIS A 371 -38.22 17.34 3.54
CA HIS A 371 -39.58 17.76 3.33
C HIS A 371 -40.22 16.92 2.21
N PRO A 372 -41.38 16.27 2.43
CA PRO A 372 -41.91 15.24 1.54
C PRO A 372 -42.33 15.74 0.15
N VAL A 373 -42.67 17.02 0.02
CA VAL A 373 -43.25 17.61 -1.21
C VAL A 373 -42.38 18.71 -1.83
N ARG A 374 -41.41 19.27 -1.11
CA ARG A 374 -40.69 20.48 -1.50
C ARG A 374 -39.20 20.29 -1.21
N PRO A 375 -38.30 20.91 -2.00
CA PRO A 375 -36.89 20.96 -1.64
C PRO A 375 -36.72 21.61 -0.26
N GLY A 376 -36.00 20.95 0.63
CA GLY A 376 -35.76 21.42 1.99
C GLY A 376 -36.05 20.37 3.05
N THR A 377 -36.28 20.82 4.27
CA THR A 377 -36.34 19.99 5.48
C THR A 377 -37.45 20.41 6.42
N ILE A 378 -37.86 19.45 7.25
CA ILE A 378 -38.77 19.65 8.38
C ILE A 378 -38.00 19.30 9.66
N VAL A 379 -38.06 20.20 10.64
CA VAL A 379 -37.54 20.00 12.00
C VAL A 379 -38.73 19.90 12.95
N THR A 380 -38.77 18.85 13.76
CA THR A 380 -39.81 18.61 14.77
C THR A 380 -39.19 18.30 16.12
N SER A 381 -39.90 18.64 17.20
CA SER A 381 -39.53 18.29 18.57
C SER A 381 -40.78 18.03 19.38
N GLN A 382 -40.72 17.10 20.33
CA GLN A 382 -41.79 16.91 21.32
C GLN A 382 -41.75 17.97 22.43
N ASP A 383 -40.68 18.75 22.48
CA ASP A 383 -40.48 19.85 23.42
C ASP A 383 -40.72 21.20 22.70
N PRO A 384 -41.84 21.91 22.98
CA PRO A 384 -42.14 23.19 22.39
C PRO A 384 -41.10 24.28 22.72
N ALA A 385 -40.47 24.23 23.89
CA ALA A 385 -39.48 25.23 24.29
C ALA A 385 -38.22 25.15 23.43
N LEU A 386 -37.82 23.94 23.00
CA LEU A 386 -36.75 23.77 22.02
C LEU A 386 -37.13 24.36 20.66
N MET A 387 -38.37 24.22 20.23
CA MET A 387 -38.83 24.80 18.96
C MET A 387 -38.80 26.32 18.99
N ASP A 388 -39.18 26.93 20.11
CA ASP A 388 -39.10 28.38 20.28
C ASP A 388 -37.66 28.87 20.35
N ALA A 389 -36.78 28.16 21.06
CA ALA A 389 -35.34 28.47 21.12
C ALA A 389 -34.70 28.45 19.72
N LEU A 390 -34.94 27.40 18.94
CA LEU A 390 -34.42 27.25 17.58
C LEU A 390 -34.83 28.38 16.62
N ARG A 391 -35.96 29.06 16.89
CA ARG A 391 -36.43 30.17 16.05
C ARG A 391 -35.72 31.48 16.32
N VAL A 392 -35.26 31.70 17.55
CA VAL A 392 -34.71 32.98 18.00
C VAL A 392 -33.19 32.95 18.15
N ASP A 393 -32.59 31.76 18.17
CA ASP A 393 -31.16 31.59 18.34
C ASP A 393 -30.36 32.04 17.10
N ALA A 394 -29.47 33.01 17.32
CA ALA A 394 -28.62 33.57 16.29
C ALA A 394 -27.64 32.56 15.69
N ALA A 395 -27.23 31.52 16.45
CA ALA A 395 -26.30 30.50 15.98
C ALA A 395 -26.88 29.67 14.83
N VAL A 396 -28.20 29.47 14.82
CA VAL A 396 -28.92 28.67 13.80
C VAL A 396 -29.71 29.54 12.82
N ALA A 397 -29.65 30.87 12.96
CA ALA A 397 -30.31 31.82 12.06
C ALA A 397 -29.99 31.60 10.55
N PRO A 398 -28.75 31.21 10.13
CA PRO A 398 -28.48 30.95 8.72
C PRO A 398 -29.30 29.78 8.13
N LEU A 399 -29.85 28.89 8.96
CA LEU A 399 -30.75 27.82 8.50
C LEU A 399 -32.12 28.37 8.05
N GLY A 400 -32.48 29.60 8.40
CA GLY A 400 -33.74 30.21 7.98
C GLY A 400 -34.98 29.42 8.42
N LEU A 401 -34.95 28.85 9.64
CA LEU A 401 -36.02 28.04 10.20
C LEU A 401 -37.31 28.86 10.33
N ARG A 402 -38.38 28.45 9.65
CA ARG A 402 -39.69 29.11 9.68
C ARG A 402 -40.76 28.17 10.22
N GLN A 403 -41.71 28.70 10.98
CA GLN A 403 -42.80 27.90 11.51
C GLN A 403 -43.73 27.40 10.41
N SER A 404 -44.12 26.13 10.51
CA SER A 404 -45.04 25.46 9.60
C SER A 404 -46.00 24.59 10.40
N GLY A 405 -47.19 25.10 10.72
CA GLY A 405 -48.16 24.41 11.57
C GLY A 405 -47.75 24.36 13.05
N GLU A 406 -48.35 23.45 13.81
CA GLU A 406 -48.04 23.23 15.22
C GLU A 406 -46.85 22.27 15.37
N GLY A 407 -45.80 22.70 16.08
CA GLY A 407 -44.67 21.83 16.44
C GLY A 407 -43.66 21.49 15.34
N ALA A 408 -43.70 22.18 14.19
CA ALA A 408 -42.74 21.98 13.11
C ALA A 408 -42.13 23.30 12.59
N LEU A 409 -40.83 23.25 12.28
CA LEU A 409 -40.09 24.27 11.55
C LEU A 409 -39.69 23.71 10.19
N VAL A 410 -39.57 24.58 9.19
CA VAL A 410 -39.08 24.24 7.85
C VAL A 410 -37.86 25.07 7.49
N SER A 411 -36.94 24.47 6.75
CA SER A 411 -35.79 25.14 6.15
C SER A 411 -35.66 24.74 4.68
N SER A 412 -35.12 25.63 3.84
CA SER A 412 -34.73 25.29 2.47
C SER A 412 -33.39 24.57 2.38
N ALA A 413 -32.62 24.51 3.48
CA ALA A 413 -31.35 23.79 3.53
C ALA A 413 -31.57 22.27 3.54
N SER A 414 -30.54 21.52 3.13
CA SER A 414 -30.55 20.05 3.13
C SER A 414 -30.64 19.48 4.55
N ARG A 415 -31.15 18.25 4.68
CA ARG A 415 -31.27 17.54 5.98
C ARG A 415 -29.93 17.47 6.68
N ASP A 416 -28.88 17.12 5.93
CA ASP A 416 -27.53 17.02 6.43
C ASP A 416 -27.00 18.34 6.96
N THR A 417 -27.18 19.43 6.21
CA THR A 417 -26.78 20.78 6.64
C THR A 417 -27.47 21.18 7.92
N VAL A 418 -28.80 20.97 8.01
CA VAL A 418 -29.58 21.33 9.20
C VAL A 418 -29.11 20.53 10.40
N VAL A 419 -29.00 19.19 10.30
CA VAL A 419 -28.54 18.36 11.42
C VAL A 419 -27.15 18.78 11.89
N LEU A 420 -26.19 18.96 10.96
CA LEU A 420 -24.82 19.34 11.30
C LEU A 420 -24.75 20.70 12.00
N MET A 421 -25.47 21.71 11.50
CA MET A 421 -25.49 23.04 12.12
C MET A 421 -26.19 23.05 13.48
N LEU A 422 -27.25 22.25 13.65
CA LEU A 422 -27.91 22.10 14.94
C LEU A 422 -27.00 21.43 15.97
N LEU A 423 -26.28 20.38 15.58
CA LEU A 423 -25.29 19.72 16.45
C LEU A 423 -24.15 20.66 16.83
N ASP A 424 -23.64 21.46 15.88
CA ASP A 424 -22.61 22.48 16.13
C ASP A 424 -23.10 23.55 17.13
N ALA A 425 -24.36 23.96 17.00
CA ALA A 425 -25.06 24.82 17.96
C ALA A 425 -25.52 24.10 19.24
N ARG A 426 -25.07 22.87 19.49
CA ARG A 426 -25.35 22.06 20.70
C ARG A 426 -26.81 21.63 20.89
N TYR A 427 -27.63 21.68 19.86
CA TYR A 427 -28.96 21.07 19.87
C TYR A 427 -28.88 19.57 19.56
N PRO A 428 -29.65 18.71 20.25
CA PRO A 428 -29.62 17.25 20.07
C PRO A 428 -30.42 16.81 18.83
N ALA A 429 -29.92 17.19 17.66
CA ALA A 429 -30.54 16.88 16.37
C ALA A 429 -30.25 15.43 15.93
N SER A 430 -31.24 14.78 15.32
CA SER A 430 -31.12 13.45 14.75
C SER A 430 -31.83 13.40 13.41
N ALA A 431 -31.24 12.70 12.44
CA ALA A 431 -31.85 12.51 11.13
C ALA A 431 -33.01 11.51 11.23
N GLU A 432 -34.09 11.78 10.52
CA GLU A 432 -35.27 10.94 10.43
C GLU A 432 -35.58 10.63 8.95
N ASN A 433 -36.03 9.41 8.65
CA ASN A 433 -36.48 9.01 7.32
C ASN A 433 -37.96 9.39 7.06
N ALA A 434 -38.50 9.04 5.90
CA ALA A 434 -39.88 9.36 5.56
C ALA A 434 -40.89 8.61 6.45
N GLU A 435 -40.49 7.45 6.97
CA GLU A 435 -41.27 6.55 7.82
C GLU A 435 -41.28 6.97 9.30
N GLY A 436 -40.58 8.04 9.68
CA GLY A 436 -40.55 8.54 11.05
C GLY A 436 -39.50 7.87 11.97
N GLN A 437 -38.61 7.08 11.38
CA GLN A 437 -37.55 6.36 12.09
C GLN A 437 -36.27 7.20 12.10
N LEU A 438 -35.59 7.21 13.24
CA LEU A 438 -34.27 7.81 13.34
C LEU A 438 -33.27 6.96 12.54
N VAL A 439 -32.48 7.63 11.70
CA VAL A 439 -31.53 6.98 10.81
C VAL A 439 -30.16 7.66 10.91
N PRO A 440 -29.09 6.97 10.52
CA PRO A 440 -27.79 7.60 10.40
C PRO A 440 -27.86 8.81 9.47
N LEU A 441 -27.16 9.89 9.82
CA LEU A 441 -27.13 11.11 9.01
C LEU A 441 -26.74 10.80 7.56
N ARG A 442 -25.71 9.96 7.41
CA ARG A 442 -25.25 9.41 6.14
C ARG A 442 -25.16 7.90 6.22
N PRO A 443 -25.59 7.17 5.17
CA PRO A 443 -25.33 5.74 5.08
C PRO A 443 -23.83 5.43 5.14
N ARG A 444 -23.48 4.27 5.68
CA ARG A 444 -22.11 3.75 5.56
C ARG A 444 -21.87 3.32 4.11
N GLU A 445 -21.01 4.04 3.42
CA GLU A 445 -20.59 3.69 2.08
C GLU A 445 -19.37 2.76 2.13
N THR A 446 -19.38 1.73 1.29
CA THR A 446 -18.22 0.86 1.09
C THR A 446 -17.57 1.24 -0.22
N ALA A 447 -16.28 1.58 -0.18
CA ALA A 447 -15.53 1.92 -1.37
C ALA A 447 -15.35 0.71 -2.29
N PRO A 448 -15.38 0.90 -3.62
CA PRO A 448 -14.98 -0.15 -4.53
C PRO A 448 -13.51 -0.49 -4.29
N ALA A 449 -13.15 -1.75 -4.54
CA ALA A 449 -11.75 -2.14 -4.55
C ALA A 449 -11.00 -1.29 -5.58
N ARG A 450 -9.82 -0.83 -5.20
CA ARG A 450 -8.97 -0.08 -6.13
C ARG A 450 -8.35 -1.06 -7.11
N GLU A 451 -8.54 -0.80 -8.40
CA GLU A 451 -7.81 -1.50 -9.45
C GLU A 451 -6.39 -0.94 -9.51
N LEU A 452 -5.44 -1.68 -8.95
CA LEU A 452 -4.01 -1.41 -9.09
C LEU A 452 -3.57 -2.04 -10.43
N GLY A 453 -3.63 -1.25 -11.50
CA GLY A 453 -3.28 -1.70 -12.85
C GLY A 453 -2.51 -0.65 -13.63
N PRO A 454 -1.86 -1.04 -14.74
CA PRO A 454 -1.21 -0.09 -15.63
C PRO A 454 -2.21 0.92 -16.19
N SER A 455 -1.79 2.18 -16.34
CA SER A 455 -2.64 3.20 -16.96
C SER A 455 -3.00 2.86 -18.41
N ASP A 456 -4.11 3.39 -18.93
CA ASP A 456 -4.47 3.25 -20.35
C ASP A 456 -3.36 3.68 -21.31
N ALA A 457 -2.56 4.68 -20.94
CA ALA A 457 -1.42 5.11 -21.73
C ALA A 457 -0.32 4.04 -21.77
N ALA A 458 -0.02 3.40 -20.64
CA ALA A 458 0.94 2.31 -20.56
C ALA A 458 0.45 1.07 -21.31
N LEU A 459 -0.85 0.76 -21.22
CA LEU A 459 -1.46 -0.34 -21.98
C LEU A 459 -1.39 -0.11 -23.49
N ARG A 460 -1.70 1.10 -23.97
CA ARG A 460 -1.55 1.45 -25.41
C ARG A 460 -0.10 1.37 -25.89
N PHE A 461 0.85 1.79 -25.04
CA PHE A 461 2.27 1.65 -25.34
C PHE A 461 2.67 0.17 -25.43
N ALA A 462 2.21 -0.66 -24.51
CA ALA A 462 2.44 -2.10 -24.52
C ALA A 462 1.88 -2.78 -25.78
N ASP A 463 0.65 -2.42 -26.19
CA ASP A 463 0.04 -2.92 -27.44
C ASP A 463 0.93 -2.59 -28.66
N ALA A 464 1.35 -1.32 -28.80
CA ALA A 464 2.20 -0.90 -29.91
C ALA A 464 3.58 -1.59 -29.91
N LEU A 465 4.17 -1.77 -28.72
CA LEU A 465 5.45 -2.46 -28.55
C LEU A 465 5.33 -3.95 -28.92
N HIS A 466 4.26 -4.61 -28.50
CA HIS A 466 4.01 -6.02 -28.81
C HIS A 466 3.78 -6.23 -30.31
N ASP A 467 2.96 -5.39 -30.94
CA ASP A 467 2.68 -5.42 -32.39
C ASP A 467 3.95 -5.18 -33.23
N GLU A 468 4.85 -4.32 -32.77
CA GLU A 468 6.13 -4.10 -33.44
C GLU A 468 7.09 -5.28 -33.22
N ALA A 469 7.19 -5.78 -31.99
CA ALA A 469 8.04 -6.93 -31.67
C ALA A 469 7.63 -8.16 -32.48
N THR A 470 6.33 -8.42 -32.65
CA THR A 470 5.80 -9.58 -33.39
C THR A 470 5.88 -9.46 -34.92
N ARG A 471 5.90 -8.23 -35.47
CA ARG A 471 6.09 -7.99 -36.91
C ARG A 471 7.52 -8.29 -37.40
N LEU A 472 8.49 -8.24 -36.50
CA LEU A 472 9.88 -8.59 -36.77
C LEU A 472 10.01 -10.13 -36.80
N ASP A 473 10.56 -10.72 -37.86
CA ASP A 473 10.71 -12.18 -38.01
C ASP A 473 12.00 -12.69 -37.32
N ALA A 474 11.93 -13.82 -36.60
CA ALA A 474 13.00 -14.33 -35.75
C ALA A 474 14.34 -14.57 -36.48
N GLY A 475 14.29 -14.92 -37.77
CA GLY A 475 15.48 -15.09 -38.60
C GLY A 475 16.09 -13.78 -39.11
N ASP A 476 15.26 -12.75 -39.31
CA ASP A 476 15.67 -11.42 -39.75
C ASP A 476 16.21 -10.58 -38.58
N ASP A 477 15.71 -10.84 -37.36
CA ASP A 477 16.14 -10.20 -36.11
C ASP A 477 17.63 -10.37 -35.81
N ALA A 478 18.12 -11.61 -35.88
CA ALA A 478 19.51 -11.93 -35.57
C ALA A 478 20.46 -11.24 -36.56
N GLN A 479 20.10 -11.22 -37.85
CA GLN A 479 20.89 -10.55 -38.88
C GLN A 479 20.82 -9.03 -38.74
N THR A 480 19.64 -8.48 -38.46
CA THR A 480 19.43 -7.04 -38.22
C THR A 480 20.17 -6.57 -36.98
N TRP A 481 20.20 -7.37 -35.91
CA TRP A 481 20.96 -7.12 -34.69
C TRP A 481 22.47 -7.10 -34.95
N VAL A 482 22.99 -8.16 -35.58
CA VAL A 482 24.40 -8.23 -35.95
C VAL A 482 24.79 -7.05 -36.85
N GLN A 483 23.93 -6.70 -37.82
CA GLN A 483 24.15 -5.54 -38.67
C GLN A 483 24.25 -4.23 -37.87
N ARG A 484 23.30 -3.97 -36.95
CA ARG A 484 23.32 -2.76 -36.10
C ARG A 484 24.55 -2.70 -35.21
N GLN A 485 24.92 -3.79 -34.54
CA GLN A 485 26.11 -3.86 -33.69
C GLN A 485 27.39 -3.55 -34.48
N LEU A 486 27.50 -4.09 -35.69
CA LEU A 486 28.62 -3.79 -36.58
C LEU A 486 28.60 -2.34 -37.09
N GLU A 487 27.42 -1.75 -37.34
CA GLU A 487 27.29 -0.33 -37.71
C GLU A 487 27.70 0.60 -36.57
N VAL A 488 27.35 0.28 -35.32
CA VAL A 488 27.79 1.00 -34.12
C VAL A 488 29.31 0.93 -33.98
N ALA A 489 29.88 -0.28 -34.01
CA ALA A 489 31.33 -0.48 -33.99
C ALA A 489 32.05 0.26 -35.11
N ARG A 490 31.49 0.26 -36.32
CA ARG A 490 32.02 1.01 -37.48
C ARG A 490 32.02 2.52 -37.24
N ARG A 491 30.94 3.07 -36.69
CA ARG A 491 30.82 4.51 -36.37
C ARG A 491 31.83 4.91 -35.30
N ALA A 492 31.99 4.07 -34.27
CA ALA A 492 32.94 4.27 -33.19
C ALA A 492 34.40 3.92 -33.56
N LYS A 493 34.62 3.24 -34.70
CA LYS A 493 35.90 2.65 -35.12
C LYS A 493 36.48 1.67 -34.08
N SER A 494 35.60 0.99 -33.34
CA SER A 494 35.96 0.06 -32.28
C SER A 494 36.31 -1.32 -32.83
N GLU A 495 37.14 -2.04 -32.09
CA GLU A 495 37.42 -3.44 -32.32
C GLU A 495 36.20 -4.31 -31.93
N VAL A 496 35.92 -5.33 -32.73
CA VAL A 496 34.93 -6.37 -32.45
C VAL A 496 35.56 -7.75 -32.57
N THR A 497 35.17 -8.66 -31.70
CA THR A 497 35.42 -10.09 -31.84
C THR A 497 34.16 -10.74 -32.41
N VAL A 498 34.27 -11.41 -33.56
CA VAL A 498 33.13 -12.09 -34.20
C VAL A 498 33.37 -13.57 -34.33
N ARG A 499 32.35 -14.39 -34.04
CA ARG A 499 32.36 -15.83 -34.31
C ARG A 499 31.61 -16.08 -35.62
N VAL A 500 32.26 -16.77 -36.57
CA VAL A 500 31.78 -16.91 -37.95
C VAL A 500 31.73 -18.38 -38.34
N ASP A 501 30.63 -18.80 -38.96
CA ASP A 501 30.52 -20.10 -39.62
C ASP A 501 31.12 -20.02 -41.04
N LEU A 502 32.18 -20.80 -41.29
CA LEU A 502 32.82 -20.89 -42.60
C LEU A 502 32.15 -21.93 -43.52
N GLY A 503 31.08 -22.58 -43.05
CA GLY A 503 30.38 -23.67 -43.73
C GLY A 503 31.00 -25.03 -43.41
N GLY A 504 30.16 -26.08 -43.46
CA GLY A 504 30.58 -27.45 -43.17
C GLY A 504 30.82 -27.75 -41.68
N GLY A 505 30.25 -26.94 -40.78
CA GLY A 505 30.36 -27.12 -39.33
C GLY A 505 31.68 -26.60 -38.72
N LYS A 506 32.45 -25.80 -39.47
CA LYS A 506 33.68 -25.17 -38.97
C LYS A 506 33.42 -23.71 -38.58
N GLU A 507 33.48 -23.45 -37.28
CA GLU A 507 33.42 -22.10 -36.72
C GLU A 507 34.83 -21.51 -36.51
N THR A 508 34.97 -20.20 -36.62
CA THR A 508 36.22 -19.48 -36.32
C THR A 508 35.91 -18.13 -35.69
N THR A 509 36.74 -17.73 -34.73
CA THR A 509 36.67 -16.43 -34.07
C THR A 509 37.69 -15.47 -34.69
N LEU A 510 37.26 -14.26 -35.07
CA LEU A 510 38.08 -13.23 -35.71
C LEU A 510 38.01 -11.91 -34.93
N ARG A 511 39.15 -11.24 -34.77
CA ARG A 511 39.24 -9.87 -34.22
C ARG A 511 39.28 -8.87 -35.37
N LEU A 512 38.27 -8.03 -35.49
CA LEU A 512 38.01 -7.19 -36.64
C LEU A 512 37.79 -5.72 -36.26
N VAL A 513 38.16 -4.80 -37.15
CA VAL A 513 37.74 -3.38 -37.08
C VAL A 513 36.78 -3.11 -38.25
N PRO A 514 35.47 -2.89 -38.00
CA PRO A 514 34.48 -2.69 -39.06
C PRO A 514 34.73 -1.41 -39.86
N MET A 515 34.72 -1.51 -41.19
CA MET A 515 34.92 -0.37 -42.10
C MET A 515 33.67 -0.01 -42.89
N SER A 516 32.89 -1.01 -43.31
CA SER A 516 31.60 -0.83 -43.98
C SER A 516 30.65 -1.96 -43.63
N VAL A 517 29.38 -1.63 -43.46
CA VAL A 517 28.29 -2.58 -43.23
C VAL A 517 27.18 -2.20 -44.21
N ALA A 518 27.00 -2.99 -45.26
CA ALA A 518 26.03 -2.72 -46.30
C ALA A 518 25.67 -4.00 -47.08
N ALA A 519 24.44 -4.06 -47.61
CA ALA A 519 23.97 -5.16 -48.46
C ALA A 519 24.20 -6.57 -47.87
N GLY A 520 24.00 -6.74 -46.56
CA GLY A 520 24.16 -8.02 -45.86
C GLY A 520 25.62 -8.48 -45.74
N ARG A 521 26.61 -7.60 -45.94
CA ARG A 521 28.04 -7.90 -45.85
C ARG A 521 28.75 -6.91 -44.91
N LEU A 522 29.67 -7.45 -44.12
CA LEU A 522 30.63 -6.72 -43.29
C LEU A 522 31.96 -6.67 -44.03
N ARG A 523 32.48 -5.46 -44.27
CA ARG A 523 33.86 -5.23 -44.69
C ARG A 523 34.65 -4.72 -43.48
N ALA A 524 35.68 -5.44 -43.06
CA ALA A 524 36.43 -5.14 -41.85
C ALA A 524 37.91 -5.49 -42.03
N ARG A 525 38.78 -4.82 -41.25
CA ARG A 525 40.20 -5.16 -41.18
C ARG A 525 40.41 -6.24 -40.12
N ASP A 526 40.97 -7.38 -40.50
CA ASP A 526 41.36 -8.45 -39.60
C ASP A 526 42.67 -8.07 -38.89
N LEU A 527 42.64 -7.97 -37.56
CA LEU A 527 43.79 -7.55 -36.76
C LEU A 527 44.86 -8.63 -36.62
N ALA A 528 44.50 -9.91 -36.76
CA ALA A 528 45.44 -11.01 -36.63
C ALA A 528 46.23 -11.25 -37.93
N ALA A 529 45.56 -11.10 -39.07
CA ALA A 529 46.16 -11.32 -40.39
C ALA A 529 46.57 -10.02 -41.11
N ASP A 530 46.25 -8.85 -40.54
CA ASP A 530 46.43 -7.50 -41.12
C ASP A 530 45.96 -7.38 -42.57
N VAL A 531 44.84 -8.04 -42.87
CA VAL A 531 44.21 -8.02 -44.20
C VAL A 531 42.76 -7.58 -44.12
N GLU A 532 42.29 -6.99 -45.21
CA GLU A 532 40.89 -6.65 -45.37
C GLU A 532 40.06 -7.88 -45.71
N ARG A 533 39.00 -8.12 -44.95
CA ARG A 533 38.07 -9.24 -45.16
C ARG A 533 36.66 -8.73 -45.43
N THR A 534 35.94 -9.46 -46.26
CA THR A 534 34.49 -9.28 -46.47
C THR A 534 33.76 -10.54 -46.02
N LEU A 535 32.87 -10.42 -45.03
CA LEU A 535 32.12 -11.52 -44.44
C LEU A 535 30.63 -11.31 -44.70
N PRO A 536 29.86 -12.34 -45.09
CA PRO A 536 28.41 -12.23 -45.13
C PRO A 536 27.86 -12.19 -43.70
N ILE A 537 26.99 -11.21 -43.39
CA ILE A 537 26.45 -11.00 -42.03
C ILE A 537 25.72 -12.25 -41.52
N ARG A 538 25.01 -12.96 -42.41
CA ARG A 538 24.34 -14.23 -42.11
C ARG A 538 25.24 -15.35 -41.61
N ALA A 539 26.56 -15.26 -41.83
CA ALA A 539 27.53 -16.25 -41.37
C ALA A 539 28.11 -15.88 -39.99
N ILE A 540 27.82 -14.69 -39.47
CA ILE A 540 28.27 -14.25 -38.16
C ILE A 540 27.28 -14.76 -37.13
N LEU A 541 27.76 -15.65 -36.25
CA LEU A 541 26.98 -16.29 -35.20
C LEU A 541 26.91 -15.41 -33.94
N GLU A 542 27.95 -14.61 -33.69
CA GLU A 542 28.09 -13.81 -32.48
C GLU A 542 29.01 -12.61 -32.73
N VAL A 543 28.70 -11.47 -32.11
CA VAL A 543 29.52 -10.26 -32.11
C VAL A 543 29.72 -9.82 -30.66
N GLN A 544 30.97 -9.64 -30.26
CA GLN A 544 31.37 -9.06 -28.98
C GLN A 544 32.12 -7.76 -29.25
N LEU A 545 31.61 -6.64 -28.74
CA LEU A 545 32.30 -5.35 -28.77
C LEU A 545 33.44 -5.39 -27.76
N SER A 546 34.64 -4.97 -28.16
CA SER A 546 35.72 -4.77 -27.20
C SER A 546 35.48 -3.45 -26.46
N GLU A 547 35.41 -3.49 -25.13
CA GLU A 547 35.45 -2.26 -24.31
C GLU A 547 36.73 -1.49 -24.67
N GLN A 548 36.58 -0.18 -24.93
CA GLN A 548 37.74 0.67 -25.17
C GLN A 548 38.60 0.69 -23.90
N PRO A 549 39.93 0.48 -23.97
CA PRO A 549 40.78 0.92 -22.88
C PRO A 549 40.66 2.44 -22.77
N ASP A 550 40.44 2.94 -21.55
CA ASP A 550 40.53 4.37 -21.22
C ASP A 550 41.75 4.97 -21.94
N VAL A 551 41.49 5.95 -22.80
CA VAL A 551 42.56 6.73 -23.42
C VAL A 551 43.01 7.74 -22.37
N GLU A 552 44.22 7.51 -21.86
CA GLU A 552 45.00 8.36 -20.95
C GLU A 552 45.01 9.86 -21.31
#